data_AF-A0A379CG22-F1
#
_entry.id   AF-A0A379CG22-F1
#
_cell.length_a   1.000
_cell.length_b   1.000
_cell.length_c   1.000
_cell.angle_alpha   90.00
_cell.angle_beta   90.00
_cell.angle_gamma   90.00
#
_symmetry.space_group_name_H-M   'P 1'
#
loop_
_entity.id
_entity.type
_entity.pdbx_description
1 polymer ?
#
loop_
_entity_poly.entity_id
_entity_poly.type
_entity_poly.pdbx_seq_one_letter_code
_entity_poly.pdbx_strand_id
1 'polypeptide(L)' 'MKNLIDRIRFFFYCIKVSLEGGELDMAMCYVTCIVAGVRTYAQVPKFLKAKVKELLIAMDLGELVKED' A
#
# COMPACT_ATOMS: atom_id res chain seq x y z
N MET A 1 -19.47 9.80 -4.00
CA MET A 1 -18.63 10.97 -3.66
C MET A 1 -17.72 10.74 -2.44
N LYS A 2 -18.21 10.16 -1.34
CA LYS A 2 -17.37 9.83 -0.14
C LYS A 2 -16.10 9.05 -0.52
N ASN A 3 -16.26 7.98 -1.29
CA ASN A 3 -15.14 7.14 -1.80
C ASN A 3 -14.05 7.88 -2.59
N LEU A 4 -14.37 9.00 -3.25
CA LEU A 4 -13.38 9.76 -4.01
C LEU A 4 -12.59 10.67 -3.08
N ILE A 5 -13.29 11.35 -2.17
CA ILE A 5 -12.68 12.21 -1.14
C ILE A 5 -11.80 11.37 -0.21
N ASP A 6 -12.24 10.16 0.16
CA ASP A 6 -11.48 9.26 1.03
C ASP A 6 -10.22 8.73 0.34
N ARG A 7 -10.28 8.45 -0.98
CA ARG A 7 -9.09 8.11 -1.78
C ARG A 7 -8.09 9.27 -1.84
N ILE A 8 -8.57 10.50 -1.98
CA ILE A 8 -7.74 11.71 -1.99
C ILE A 8 -7.09 11.93 -0.61
N ARG A 9 -7.85 11.83 0.48
CA ARG A 9 -7.32 11.95 1.85
C ARG A 9 -6.29 10.88 2.15
N PHE A 10 -6.57 9.63 1.78
CA PHE A 10 -5.63 8.52 1.95
C PHE A 10 -4.32 8.78 1.20
N PHE A 11 -4.40 9.29 -0.03
CA PHE A 11 -3.22 9.65 -0.81
C PHE A 11 -2.37 10.74 -0.12
N PHE A 12 -3.00 11.80 0.39
CA PHE A 12 -2.29 12.85 1.13
C PHE A 12 -1.70 12.34 2.47
N TYR A 13 -2.40 11.43 3.15
CA TYR A 13 -1.88 10.79 4.36
C TYR A 13 -0.62 9.96 4.06
N CYS A 14 -0.64 9.12 3.02
CA CYS A 14 0.52 8.35 2.60
C CYS A 14 1.72 9.26 2.24
N ILE A 15 1.48 10.36 1.51
CA ILE A 15 2.54 11.33 1.20
C ILE A 15 3.13 11.93 2.47
N LYS A 16 2.30 12.35 3.42
CA LYS A 16 2.76 12.93 4.68
C LYS A 16 3.64 11.94 5.46
N VAL A 17 3.17 10.70 5.62
CA VAL A 17 3.90 9.64 6.32
C VAL A 17 5.25 9.37 5.64
N SER A 18 5.29 9.35 4.30
CA SER A 18 6.54 9.15 3.56
C SER A 18 7.56 10.28 3.77
N LEU A 19 7.11 11.54 3.86
CA LEU A 19 7.98 12.70 4.11
C LEU A 19 8.56 12.71 5.53
N GLU A 20 7.86 12.10 6.48
CA GLU A 20 8.28 12.00 7.89
C GLU A 20 9.14 10.74 8.16
N GLY A 21 9.51 9.97 7.11
CA GLY A 21 10.31 8.75 7.23
C GLY A 21 9.51 7.48 7.58
N GLY A 22 8.18 7.54 7.54
CA GLY A 22 7.28 6.42 7.83
C GLY A 22 7.06 5.46 6.66
N GLU A 23 8.06 5.24 5.81
CA GLU A 23 7.93 4.37 4.63
C GLU A 23 7.47 2.95 4.99
N LEU A 24 7.93 2.42 6.13
CA LEU A 24 7.51 1.13 6.67
C LEU A 24 6.02 1.11 7.04
N ASP A 25 5.54 2.13 7.76
CA ASP A 25 4.13 2.23 8.15
C ASP A 25 3.24 2.35 6.93
N MET A 26 3.67 3.13 5.93
CA MET A 26 2.96 3.24 4.67
C MET A 26 2.94 1.91 3.90
N ALA A 27 4.05 1.15 3.88
CA ALA A 27 4.08 -0.18 3.27
C ALA A 27 3.12 -1.15 3.99
N MET A 28 3.10 -1.14 5.32
CA MET A 28 2.17 -1.92 6.13
C MET A 28 0.70 -1.55 5.89
N CYS A 29 0.38 -0.27 5.71
CA CYS A 29 -0.96 0.17 5.30
C CYS A 29 -1.35 -0.45 3.95
N TYR A 30 -0.46 -0.44 2.97
CA TYR A 30 -0.72 -1.05 1.66
C TYR A 30 -0.91 -2.56 1.75
N VAL A 31 -0.06 -3.26 2.50
CA VAL A 31 -0.22 -4.70 2.77
C VAL A 31 -1.60 -4.99 3.36
N THR A 32 -2.00 -4.23 4.39
CA THR A 32 -3.30 -4.37 5.04
C THR A 32 -4.45 -4.14 4.04
N CYS A 33 -4.33 -3.11 3.19
CA CYS A 33 -5.33 -2.83 2.16
C CYS A 33 -5.41 -3.93 1.07
N ILE A 34 -4.29 -4.55 0.72
CA ILE A 34 -4.23 -5.65 -0.25
C ILE A 34 -4.89 -6.90 0.35
N VAL A 35 -4.56 -7.24 1.59
CA VAL A 35 -5.18 -8.37 2.33
C VAL A 35 -6.69 -8.16 2.47
N ALA A 36 -7.13 -6.93 2.70
CA ALA A 36 -8.55 -6.59 2.78
C ALA A 36 -9.26 -6.53 1.41
N GLY A 37 -8.55 -6.70 0.29
CA GLY A 37 -9.11 -6.67 -1.07
C GLY A 37 -9.57 -5.29 -1.54
N VAL A 38 -9.26 -4.22 -0.80
CA VAL A 38 -9.63 -2.84 -1.16
C VAL A 38 -8.60 -2.18 -2.07
N ARG A 39 -7.41 -2.79 -2.21
CA ARG A 39 -6.33 -2.40 -3.13
C ARG A 39 -5.69 -3.64 -3.75
N THR A 40 -5.05 -3.48 -4.90
CA THR A 40 -4.19 -4.51 -5.52
C THR A 40 -2.73 -4.08 -5.49
N TYR A 41 -1.81 -5.03 -5.65
CA TYR A 41 -0.37 -4.73 -5.70
C TYR A 41 -0.02 -3.78 -6.88
N ALA A 42 -0.73 -3.87 -8.01
CA ALA A 42 -0.62 -2.92 -9.12
C ALA A 42 -0.88 -1.45 -8.71
N GLN A 43 -1.69 -1.20 -7.66
CA GLN A 43 -2.01 0.13 -7.15
C GLN A 43 -0.98 0.66 -6.14
N VAL A 44 0.07 -0.11 -5.84
CA VAL A 44 1.16 0.31 -4.95
C VAL A 44 2.09 1.29 -5.70
N PRO A 45 2.46 2.43 -5.12
CA PRO A 45 3.40 3.37 -5.71
C PRO A 45 4.75 2.70 -6.01
N LYS A 46 5.37 3.04 -7.15
CA LYS A 46 6.60 2.41 -7.63
C LYS A 46 7.73 2.36 -6.59
N PHE A 47 7.92 3.43 -5.83
CA PHE A 47 8.97 3.52 -4.81
C PHE A 47 8.72 2.60 -3.60
N LEU A 48 7.46 2.22 -3.35
CA LEU A 48 7.07 1.38 -2.21
C LEU A 48 6.90 -0.10 -2.56
N LYS A 49 6.78 -0.42 -3.86
CA LYS A 49 6.50 -1.78 -4.37
C LYS A 49 7.45 -2.83 -3.81
N ALA A 50 8.76 -2.57 -3.82
CA ALA A 50 9.75 -3.50 -3.29
C ALA A 50 9.47 -3.85 -1.82
N LYS A 51 9.18 -2.84 -0.99
CA LYS A 51 8.90 -3.01 0.44
C LYS A 51 7.61 -3.77 0.70
N VAL A 52 6.54 -3.44 -0.03
CA VAL A 52 5.25 -4.14 0.08
C VAL A 52 5.38 -5.59 -0.36
N LYS A 53 6.15 -5.86 -1.42
CA LYS A 53 6.43 -7.23 -1.88
C LYS A 53 7.18 -8.04 -0.83
N GLU A 54 8.24 -7.47 -0.24
CA GLU A 54 9.00 -8.13 0.84
C GLU A 54 8.09 -8.50 2.02
N LEU A 55 7.22 -7.58 2.44
CA LEU A 55 6.29 -7.81 3.55
C LEU A 55 5.24 -8.88 3.22
N LEU A 56 4.66 -8.85 2.01
CA LEU A 56 3.72 -9.90 1.58
C LEU A 56 4.38 -11.27 1.55
N ILE A 57 5.62 -11.37 1.05
CA ILE A 57 6.36 -12.64 1.04
C ILE A 57 6.69 -13.09 2.47
N ALA A 58 7.12 -12.19 3.35
CA ALA A 58 7.40 -12.50 4.75
C ALA A 58 6.16 -12.96 5.54
N MET A 59 4.96 -12.64 5.05
CA MET A 59 3.68 -13.06 5.62
C MET A 59 3.08 -14.30 4.93
N ASP A 60 3.83 -14.98 4.06
CA ASP A 60 3.36 -16.10 3.24
C ASP A 60 2.17 -15.76 2.31
N LEU A 61 2.11 -14.50 1.85
CA LEU A 61 1.07 -13.95 0.96
C LEU A 61 1.65 -13.51 -0.40
N GLY A 62 2.72 -14.16 -0.85
CA GLY A 62 3.43 -13.81 -2.09
C GLY A 62 2.56 -13.89 -3.35
N GLU A 63 1.50 -14.69 -3.32
CA GLU A 63 0.51 -14.82 -4.40
C GLU A 63 -0.31 -13.55 -4.63
N LEU A 64 -0.35 -12.61 -3.68
CA LEU A 64 -1.03 -11.32 -3.85
C LEU A 64 -0.20 -10.30 -4.66
N VAL A 65 1.05 -10.61 -4.97
CA VAL A 65 1.96 -9.78 -5.76
C VAL A 65 1.65 -9.95 -7.26
N LYS A 66 0.54 -9.35 -7.70
CA LYS A 66 0.09 -9.37 -9.10
C LYS A 66 0.07 -7.95 -9.67
N GLU A 67 0.54 -7.82 -10.91
CA GLU A 67 0.64 -6.55 -11.64
C GLU A 67 -0.57 -6.28 -12.55
N ASP A 68 -1.59 -7.14 -12.46
CA ASP A 68 -2.80 -7.16 -13.29
C ASP A 68 -3.84 -6.10 -12.86
#